data_AF-A0A847LEK6-F1
#
_entry.id   AF-A0A847LEK6-F1
#
_cell.length_a   1.000
_cell.length_b   1.000
_cell.length_c   1.000
_cell.angle_alpha   90.00
_cell.angle_beta   90.00
_cell.angle_gamma   90.00
#
_symmetry.space_group_name_H-M   'P 1'
#
loop_
_entity.id
_entity.type
_entity.pdbx_description
1 polymer ?
#
loop_
_entity_poly.entity_id
_entity_poly.type
_entity_poly.pdbx_seq_one_letter_code
_entity_poly.pdbx_strand_id
1 'polypeptide(L)'
;MTRIFRLVVGFLALWLTVAVPPVAGLAIPDPAEIEVTGLVSLGEEGAAWLRWGGREFLVSPGYLIGKDLRVVAVRHDSVVLYRPARKEYHALSPKTFDLAGKDRTHVIWCAPMPLWKAIRMIALAYRKEYICQSETRAEVSPRRHVPGQGEMLEVAVRPHHRAHGRDGIIYVSPVHVDGTGWNWFNEQVRRFNSRNLVKWFPALADKGTVISDGRDLGSNLEFIAWKVKVPIRWDHPLKMPLYCSFKDRPWHEIIENIVLFNGLGLQPGPEGLVVVKGSR
;
A
#
# COMPACT_ATOMS: atom_id res chain seq x y z
N MET A 1 54.75 26.82 -17.98
CA MET A 1 55.21 25.56 -17.33
C MET A 1 54.62 25.48 -15.94
N THR A 2 54.00 24.33 -15.61
CA THR A 2 53.76 23.72 -14.27
C THR A 2 52.97 24.52 -13.20
N ARG A 3 51.69 24.22 -12.91
CA ARG A 3 51.05 23.07 -12.18
C ARG A 3 51.01 23.21 -10.64
N ILE A 4 49.77 23.18 -10.12
CA ILE A 4 49.25 22.56 -8.86
C ILE A 4 49.36 23.38 -7.56
N PHE A 5 48.21 23.69 -6.94
CA PHE A 5 47.76 23.31 -5.56
C PHE A 5 46.41 24.04 -5.28
N ARG A 6 45.27 23.36 -5.42
CA ARG A 6 44.45 22.75 -4.35
C ARG A 6 43.48 23.69 -3.61
N LEU A 7 42.20 23.29 -3.68
CA LEU A 7 41.16 23.32 -2.62
C LEU A 7 40.50 24.68 -2.28
N VAL A 8 39.23 24.82 -1.89
CA VAL A 8 37.98 24.01 -1.83
C VAL A 8 36.96 24.92 -1.12
N VAL A 9 35.65 24.70 -1.30
CA VAL A 9 34.50 25.36 -0.63
C VAL A 9 34.23 26.81 -1.10
N GLY A 10 33.03 27.24 -1.47
CA GLY A 10 31.73 26.62 -1.37
C GLY A 10 30.79 27.20 -2.42
N PHE A 11 30.42 26.37 -3.37
CA PHE A 11 29.13 26.49 -4.03
C PHE A 11 28.09 26.20 -2.94
N LEU A 12 27.57 27.26 -2.31
CA LEU A 12 26.39 27.16 -1.46
C LEU A 12 25.24 26.74 -2.37
N ALA A 13 25.05 25.42 -2.42
CA ALA A 13 23.96 24.78 -3.10
C ALA A 13 22.66 25.31 -2.49
N LEU A 14 21.96 26.10 -3.32
CA LEU A 14 20.57 26.45 -3.18
C LEU A 14 19.76 25.15 -3.29
N TRP A 15 19.76 24.35 -2.23
CA TRP A 15 18.83 23.24 -2.06
C TRP A 15 17.46 23.86 -1.79
N LEU A 16 16.72 24.13 -2.87
CA LEU A 16 15.27 24.14 -2.84
C LEU A 16 14.82 22.72 -2.46
N THR A 17 14.88 22.41 -1.17
CA THR A 17 14.02 21.39 -0.59
C THR A 17 12.60 21.88 -0.81
N VAL A 18 11.90 21.29 -1.78
CA VAL A 18 10.44 21.27 -1.77
C VAL A 18 10.07 20.47 -0.53
N ALA A 19 10.02 21.17 0.60
CA ALA A 19 9.51 20.67 1.85
C ALA A 19 8.03 20.39 1.61
N VAL A 20 7.69 19.12 1.41
CA VAL A 20 6.32 18.66 1.64
C VAL A 20 6.03 19.01 3.11
N PRO A 21 5.07 19.90 3.42
CA PRO A 21 4.82 20.24 4.79
C PRO A 21 4.34 18.98 5.51
N PRO A 22 5.02 18.55 6.59
CA PRO A 22 4.46 17.51 7.44
C PRO A 22 3.13 18.03 7.99
N VAL A 23 2.02 17.33 7.75
CA VAL A 23 0.76 17.55 8.50
C VAL A 23 0.85 16.89 9.88
N ALA A 24 2.04 16.90 10.45
CA ALA A 24 2.19 16.83 11.89
C ALA A 24 1.87 18.23 12.45
N GLY A 25 0.57 18.56 12.61
CA GLY A 25 0.22 19.53 13.65
C GLY A 25 -0.81 20.63 13.40
N LEU A 26 -1.65 20.57 12.37
CA LEU A 26 -2.84 21.42 12.31
C LEU A 26 -4.01 20.73 13.02
N ALA A 27 -4.61 21.41 14.01
CA ALA A 27 -5.88 20.98 14.59
C ALA A 27 -6.97 21.18 13.53
N ILE A 28 -7.84 20.19 13.35
CA ILE A 28 -8.96 20.32 12.40
C ILE A 28 -10.05 21.16 13.10
N PRO A 29 -10.32 22.39 12.62
CA PRO A 29 -11.24 23.29 13.30
C PRO A 29 -12.67 22.74 13.29
N ASP A 30 -13.15 22.34 12.10
CA ASP A 30 -14.46 21.74 11.90
C ASP A 30 -14.34 20.33 11.28
N PRO A 31 -14.67 19.25 12.02
CA PRO A 31 -14.66 17.89 11.51
C PRO A 31 -15.64 17.67 10.34
N ALA A 32 -16.68 18.50 10.20
CA ALA A 32 -17.68 18.36 9.13
C ALA A 32 -17.10 18.64 7.73
N GLU A 33 -15.94 19.30 7.65
CA GLU A 33 -15.20 19.49 6.40
C GLU A 33 -14.54 18.21 5.88
N ILE A 34 -14.38 17.19 6.73
CA ILE A 34 -13.76 15.92 6.36
C ILE A 34 -14.75 15.11 5.53
N GLU A 35 -14.32 14.69 4.35
CA GLU A 35 -15.12 13.90 3.42
C GLU A 35 -14.77 12.42 3.48
N VAL A 36 -15.77 11.55 3.59
CA VAL A 36 -15.58 10.10 3.47
C VAL A 36 -15.65 9.72 1.99
N THR A 37 -14.53 9.28 1.42
CA THR A 37 -14.43 8.88 0.00
C THR A 37 -14.50 7.37 -0.19
N GLY A 38 -14.31 6.59 0.87
CA GLY A 38 -14.58 5.17 0.90
C GLY A 38 -14.56 4.62 2.32
N LEU A 39 -15.30 3.54 2.56
CA LEU A 39 -15.30 2.81 3.80
C LEU A 39 -15.45 1.31 3.56
N VAL A 40 -14.83 0.54 4.43
CA VAL A 40 -15.06 -0.88 4.66
C VAL A 40 -15.43 -1.02 6.12
N SER A 41 -16.58 -1.63 6.39
CA SER A 41 -17.08 -1.89 7.74
C SER A 41 -17.27 -3.38 7.94
N LEU A 42 -16.73 -3.89 9.05
CA LEU A 42 -16.91 -5.25 9.55
C LEU A 42 -17.85 -5.24 10.79
N GLY A 43 -18.67 -4.20 10.94
CA GLY A 43 -19.49 -3.93 12.11
C GLY A 43 -19.02 -2.65 12.81
N GLU A 44 -18.18 -2.80 13.85
CA GLU A 44 -17.55 -1.68 14.56
C GLU A 44 -16.07 -1.49 14.19
N GLU A 45 -15.44 -2.54 13.62
CA GLU A 45 -14.12 -2.47 13.02
C GLU A 45 -14.20 -2.15 11.52
N GLY A 46 -13.14 -1.57 10.97
CA GLY A 46 -13.11 -1.23 9.56
C GLY A 46 -11.96 -0.32 9.17
N ALA A 47 -12.03 0.18 7.95
CA ALA A 47 -11.10 1.15 7.41
C ALA A 47 -11.82 2.14 6.50
N ALA A 48 -11.35 3.38 6.43
CA ALA A 48 -11.96 4.40 5.59
C ALA A 48 -10.92 5.31 4.95
N TRP A 49 -11.19 5.73 3.72
CA TRP A 49 -10.50 6.84 3.08
C TRP A 49 -11.23 8.14 3.41
N LEU A 50 -10.49 9.07 3.98
CA LEU A 50 -10.95 10.42 4.31
C LEU A 50 -10.20 11.44 3.46
N ARG A 51 -10.86 12.53 3.10
CA ARG A 51 -10.26 13.67 2.41
C ARG A 51 -10.50 14.95 3.18
N TRP A 52 -9.43 15.71 3.44
CA TRP A 52 -9.51 17.03 4.08
C TRP A 52 -8.34 17.90 3.62
N GLY A 53 -8.59 19.18 3.33
CA GLY A 53 -7.56 20.14 2.91
C GLY A 53 -6.75 19.70 1.69
N GLY A 54 -7.38 19.02 0.73
CA GLY A 54 -6.72 18.48 -0.48
C GLY A 54 -5.84 17.24 -0.23
N ARG A 55 -5.83 16.68 0.98
CA ARG A 55 -5.06 15.48 1.35
C ARG A 55 -6.00 14.31 1.61
N GLU A 56 -5.53 13.12 1.31
CA GLU A 56 -6.23 11.86 1.60
C GLU A 56 -5.52 11.09 2.71
N PHE A 57 -6.31 10.49 3.60
CA PHE A 57 -5.84 9.71 4.73
C PHE A 57 -6.60 8.39 4.78
N LEU A 58 -5.88 7.27 4.85
CA LEU A 58 -6.47 5.99 5.16
C LEU A 58 -6.45 5.78 6.67
N VAL A 59 -7.61 5.54 7.25
CA VAL A 59 -7.78 5.44 8.70
C VAL A 59 -8.47 4.13 9.10
N SER A 60 -8.27 3.76 10.36
CA SER A 60 -8.95 2.66 11.06
C SER A 60 -9.21 3.09 12.50
N PRO A 61 -10.05 2.37 13.27
CA PRO A 61 -10.21 2.64 14.71
C PRO A 61 -8.87 2.78 15.43
N GLY A 62 -8.76 3.79 16.28
CA GLY A 62 -7.54 4.16 17.00
C GLY A 62 -6.66 5.21 16.30
N TYR A 63 -6.84 5.46 15.00
CA TYR A 63 -6.04 6.44 14.26
C TYR A 63 -6.29 7.88 14.75
N LEU A 64 -5.23 8.67 14.89
CA LEU A 64 -5.30 10.08 15.27
C LEU A 64 -5.14 10.96 14.01
N ILE A 65 -6.18 11.75 13.72
CA ILE A 65 -6.20 12.73 12.64
C ILE A 65 -5.85 14.11 13.23
N GLY A 66 -4.85 14.77 12.66
CA GLY A 66 -4.35 16.03 13.20
C GLY A 66 -3.77 15.85 14.60
N LYS A 67 -4.22 16.67 15.56
CA LYS A 67 -3.76 16.64 16.95
C LYS A 67 -4.78 16.05 17.93
N ASP A 68 -6.06 16.05 17.59
CA ASP A 68 -7.13 15.90 18.57
C ASP A 68 -8.34 15.08 18.11
N LEU A 69 -8.39 14.62 16.86
CA LEU A 69 -9.50 13.79 16.38
C LEU A 69 -9.09 12.33 16.31
N ARG A 70 -9.69 11.48 17.16
CA ARG A 70 -9.44 10.05 17.15
C ARG A 70 -10.56 9.32 16.44
N VAL A 71 -10.24 8.43 15.52
CA VAL A 71 -11.21 7.52 14.91
C VAL A 71 -11.60 6.47 15.95
N VAL A 72 -12.89 6.38 16.26
CA VAL A 72 -13.44 5.43 17.24
C VAL A 72 -14.02 4.20 16.56
N ALA A 73 -14.76 4.41 15.47
CA ALA A 73 -15.40 3.32 14.73
C ALA A 73 -15.51 3.67 13.25
N VAL A 74 -15.47 2.63 12.40
CA VAL A 74 -15.86 2.73 10.99
C VAL A 74 -17.07 1.82 10.82
N ARG A 75 -18.24 2.43 10.67
CA ARG A 75 -19.53 1.77 10.53
C ARG A 75 -19.92 1.67 9.07
N HIS A 76 -20.98 0.91 8.79
CA HIS A 76 -21.55 0.74 7.45
C HIS A 76 -21.91 2.04 6.72
N ASP A 77 -22.23 3.10 7.46
CA ASP A 77 -22.77 4.37 6.95
C ASP A 77 -21.95 5.61 7.34
N SER A 78 -20.94 5.45 8.21
CA SER A 78 -20.28 6.56 8.85
C SER A 78 -18.92 6.22 9.44
N VAL A 79 -18.06 7.23 9.53
CA VAL A 79 -16.83 7.20 10.32
C VAL A 79 -17.05 8.03 11.58
N VAL A 80 -16.91 7.40 12.74
CA VAL A 80 -17.12 8.04 14.05
C VAL A 80 -15.79 8.55 14.59
N LEU A 81 -15.72 9.85 14.82
CA LEU A 81 -14.59 10.54 15.43
C LEU A 81 -14.93 10.97 16.85
N TYR A 82 -13.92 11.02 17.71
CA TYR A 82 -14.01 11.57 19.06
C TYR A 82 -12.94 12.63 19.27
N ARG A 83 -13.36 13.78 19.82
CA ARG A 83 -12.47 14.89 20.20
C ARG A 83 -12.31 14.91 21.73
N PRO A 84 -11.19 14.41 22.28
CA PRO A 84 -11.03 14.25 23.73
C PRO A 84 -11.13 15.55 24.52
N ALA A 85 -10.58 16.65 23.98
CA ALA A 85 -10.56 17.94 24.67
C ALA A 85 -11.97 18.51 24.94
N ARG A 86 -12.94 18.22 24.06
CA ARG A 86 -14.33 18.67 24.20
C ARG A 86 -15.29 17.56 24.61
N LYS A 87 -14.83 16.31 24.67
CA LYS A 87 -15.66 15.11 24.89
C LYS A 87 -16.80 14.99 23.87
N GLU A 88 -16.52 15.37 22.62
CA GLU A 88 -17.51 15.43 21.53
C GLU A 88 -17.31 14.28 20.55
N TYR A 89 -18.43 13.72 20.07
CA TYR A 89 -18.44 12.74 18.99
C TYR A 89 -18.93 13.39 17.69
N HIS A 90 -18.29 13.03 16.58
CA HIS A 90 -18.69 13.46 15.25
C HIS A 90 -18.87 12.23 14.37
N ALA A 91 -20.02 12.12 13.70
CA ALA A 91 -20.27 11.06 12.72
C ALA A 91 -20.17 11.67 11.31
N LEU A 92 -19.22 11.17 10.53
CA LEU A 92 -19.01 11.60 9.15
C LEU A 92 -19.62 10.56 8.23
N SER A 93 -20.72 10.90 7.57
CA SER A 93 -21.32 10.03 6.55
C SER A 93 -20.80 10.40 5.16
N PRO A 94 -20.64 9.42 4.26
CA PRO A 94 -20.45 9.71 2.85
C PRO A 94 -21.53 10.65 2.32
N LYS A 95 -21.13 11.63 1.49
CA LYS A 95 -22.04 12.59 0.84
C LYS A 95 -22.78 11.93 -0.34
N THR A 96 -23.54 10.88 -0.08
CA THR A 96 -24.36 10.18 -1.08
C THR A 96 -25.65 9.68 -0.44
N PHE A 97 -26.71 9.58 -1.25
CA PHE A 97 -28.02 9.09 -0.84
C PHE A 97 -28.16 7.56 -0.97
N ASP A 98 -27.15 6.89 -1.53
CA ASP A 98 -27.14 5.46 -1.88
C ASP A 98 -26.23 4.67 -0.93
N LEU A 99 -26.48 4.83 0.37
CA LEU A 99 -25.79 4.06 1.41
C LEU A 99 -26.54 2.76 1.66
N ALA A 100 -25.76 1.69 1.80
CA ALA A 100 -26.27 0.37 2.08
C ALA A 100 -26.95 0.38 3.47
N GLY A 101 -28.15 -0.20 3.57
CA GLY A 101 -28.94 -0.19 4.79
C GLY A 101 -28.23 -0.89 5.96
N LYS A 102 -28.74 -0.72 7.18
CA LYS A 102 -28.16 -1.40 8.34
C LYS A 102 -28.34 -2.92 8.22
N ASP A 103 -27.22 -3.63 8.11
CA ASP A 103 -27.15 -5.09 8.14
C ASP A 103 -25.92 -5.53 8.95
N ARG A 104 -25.96 -6.74 9.50
CA ARG A 104 -24.85 -7.36 10.25
C ARG A 104 -23.72 -7.85 9.34
N THR A 105 -23.89 -7.77 8.03
CA THR A 105 -22.91 -8.18 7.03
C THR A 105 -21.80 -7.14 6.87
N HIS A 106 -20.68 -7.57 6.27
CA HIS A 106 -19.60 -6.63 5.96
C HIS A 106 -20.04 -5.71 4.82
N VAL A 107 -19.60 -4.47 4.87
CA VAL A 107 -19.97 -3.45 3.88
C VAL A 107 -18.71 -2.91 3.24
N ILE A 108 -18.77 -2.76 1.91
CA ILE A 108 -17.84 -1.93 1.16
C ILE A 108 -18.63 -0.86 0.42
N TRP A 109 -18.19 0.38 0.59
CA TRP A 109 -18.67 1.52 -0.17
C TRP A 109 -17.47 2.37 -0.56
N CYS A 110 -17.37 2.78 -1.82
CA CYS A 110 -16.46 3.86 -2.17
C CYS A 110 -16.97 4.72 -3.34
N ALA A 111 -16.59 6.00 -3.27
CA ALA A 111 -16.56 6.86 -4.45
C ALA A 111 -15.58 6.28 -5.48
N PRO A 112 -15.68 6.69 -6.76
CA PRO A 112 -14.74 6.22 -7.77
C PRO A 112 -13.30 6.49 -7.35
N MET A 113 -12.50 5.42 -7.27
CA MET A 113 -11.09 5.48 -6.88
C MET A 113 -10.29 4.35 -7.55
N PRO A 114 -8.95 4.48 -7.67
CA PRO A 114 -8.12 3.40 -8.17
C PRO A 114 -8.29 2.10 -7.37
N LEU A 115 -8.32 0.95 -8.06
CA LEU A 115 -8.48 -0.36 -7.45
C LEU A 115 -7.51 -0.60 -6.28
N TRP A 116 -6.23 -0.22 -6.42
CA TRP A 116 -5.27 -0.39 -5.33
C TRP A 116 -5.67 0.33 -4.03
N LYS A 117 -6.38 1.46 -4.09
CA LYS A 117 -6.89 2.16 -2.89
C LYS A 117 -8.00 1.37 -2.22
N ALA A 118 -8.92 0.80 -3.01
CA ALA A 118 -9.98 -0.07 -2.49
C ALA A 118 -9.37 -1.32 -1.84
N ILE A 119 -8.40 -1.97 -2.50
CA ILE A 119 -7.70 -3.14 -1.96
C ILE A 119 -6.94 -2.79 -0.68
N ARG A 120 -6.24 -1.66 -0.63
CA ARG A 120 -5.55 -1.20 0.59
C ARG A 120 -6.52 -0.98 1.74
N MET A 121 -7.70 -0.42 1.47
CA MET A 121 -8.75 -0.22 2.46
C MET A 121 -9.28 -1.55 2.99
N ILE A 122 -9.59 -2.50 2.10
CA ILE A 122 -9.98 -3.87 2.48
C ILE A 122 -8.87 -4.53 3.32
N ALA A 123 -7.62 -4.48 2.85
CA ALA A 123 -6.49 -5.07 3.54
C ALA A 123 -6.34 -4.51 4.97
N LEU A 124 -6.44 -3.19 5.13
CA LEU A 124 -6.37 -2.57 6.46
C LEU A 124 -7.51 -3.02 7.37
N ALA A 125 -8.75 -3.06 6.87
CA ALA A 125 -9.91 -3.50 7.65
C ALA A 125 -9.76 -4.95 8.17
N TYR A 126 -9.27 -5.86 7.33
CA TYR A 126 -9.03 -7.26 7.69
C TYR A 126 -7.65 -7.52 8.32
N ARG A 127 -6.88 -6.46 8.62
CA ARG A 127 -5.52 -6.54 9.18
C ARG A 127 -4.59 -7.44 8.36
N LYS A 128 -4.72 -7.34 7.04
CA LYS A 128 -3.89 -8.02 6.04
C LYS A 128 -2.90 -7.05 5.41
N GLU A 129 -1.86 -7.63 4.86
CA GLU A 129 -0.97 -6.94 3.93
C GLU A 129 -1.49 -7.10 2.51
N TYR A 130 -0.94 -6.33 1.57
CA TYR A 130 -1.33 -6.46 0.18
C TYR A 130 -0.20 -6.11 -0.77
N ILE A 131 -0.32 -6.65 -1.98
CA ILE A 131 0.43 -6.22 -3.15
C ILE A 131 -0.48 -6.23 -4.37
N CYS A 132 -0.47 -5.13 -5.12
CA CYS A 132 -1.24 -4.96 -6.34
C CYS A 132 -0.28 -4.76 -7.51
N GLN A 133 -0.61 -5.36 -8.66
CA GLN A 133 0.13 -5.16 -9.89
C GLN A 133 -0.09 -3.72 -10.39
N SER A 134 0.84 -3.20 -11.19
CA SER A 134 0.89 -1.78 -11.60
C SER A 134 -0.34 -1.28 -12.39
N GLU A 135 -1.08 -2.16 -13.05
CA GLU A 135 -2.31 -1.91 -13.81
C GLU A 135 -3.56 -1.79 -12.92
N THR A 136 -3.43 -1.88 -11.59
CA THR A 136 -4.53 -1.66 -10.63
C THR A 136 -4.88 -0.18 -10.42
N ARG A 137 -4.60 0.66 -11.42
CA ARG A 137 -4.99 2.07 -11.49
C ARG A 137 -6.41 2.28 -12.00
N ALA A 138 -7.01 1.25 -12.59
CA ALA A 138 -8.39 1.27 -13.05
C ALA A 138 -9.33 1.69 -11.92
N GLU A 139 -10.31 2.52 -12.25
CA GLU A 139 -11.27 3.06 -11.29
C GLU A 139 -12.31 2.00 -10.91
N VAL A 140 -12.62 1.93 -9.62
CA VAL A 140 -13.66 1.07 -9.06
C VAL A 140 -14.53 1.84 -8.08
N SER A 141 -15.79 1.43 -7.95
CA SER A 141 -16.76 2.02 -7.02
C SER A 141 -17.72 0.97 -6.42
N PRO A 142 -17.21 -0.11 -5.80
CA PRO A 142 -18.07 -1.10 -5.14
C PRO A 142 -18.97 -0.47 -4.08
N ARG A 143 -20.24 -0.90 -4.09
CA ARG A 143 -21.29 -0.52 -3.12
C ARG A 143 -22.15 -1.72 -2.79
N ARG A 144 -21.71 -2.53 -1.82
CA ARG A 144 -22.36 -3.83 -1.53
C ARG A 144 -22.22 -4.23 -0.07
N HIS A 145 -23.26 -4.93 0.40
CA HIS A 145 -23.16 -5.88 1.50
C HIS A 145 -22.55 -7.17 0.98
N VAL A 146 -21.63 -7.73 1.75
CA VAL A 146 -20.92 -8.96 1.42
C VAL A 146 -20.73 -9.82 2.68
N PRO A 147 -20.78 -11.14 2.57
CA PRO A 147 -20.70 -12.04 3.73
C PRO A 147 -19.29 -12.12 4.32
N GLY A 148 -18.24 -11.82 3.56
CA GLY A 148 -16.87 -12.00 4.00
C GLY A 148 -15.83 -11.29 3.13
N GLN A 149 -14.56 -11.52 3.47
CA GLN A 149 -13.43 -10.92 2.77
C GLN A 149 -13.35 -11.36 1.30
N GLY A 150 -13.60 -12.63 1.02
CA GLY A 150 -13.50 -13.20 -0.33
C GLY A 150 -14.46 -12.52 -1.29
N GLU A 151 -15.72 -12.42 -0.91
CA GLU A 151 -16.77 -11.77 -1.70
C GLU A 151 -16.54 -10.26 -1.80
N MET A 152 -16.02 -9.62 -0.75
CA MET A 152 -15.63 -8.21 -0.80
C MET A 152 -14.54 -7.95 -1.84
N LEU A 153 -13.51 -8.79 -1.85
CA LEU A 153 -12.45 -8.73 -2.85
C LEU A 153 -12.99 -9.00 -4.25
N GLU A 154 -13.85 -10.01 -4.40
CA GLU A 154 -14.47 -10.38 -5.67
C GLU A 154 -15.28 -9.22 -6.28
N VAL A 155 -16.09 -8.55 -5.47
CA VAL A 155 -16.87 -7.37 -5.88
C VAL A 155 -15.96 -6.21 -6.26
N ALA A 156 -14.82 -6.03 -5.60
CA ALA A 156 -13.89 -4.95 -5.90
C ALA A 156 -13.08 -5.18 -7.19
N VAL A 157 -12.65 -6.43 -7.44
CA VAL A 157 -11.71 -6.74 -8.55
C VAL A 157 -12.40 -7.12 -9.86
N ARG A 158 -13.66 -7.57 -9.84
CA ARG A 158 -14.34 -8.00 -11.06
C ARG A 158 -14.75 -6.82 -11.94
N PRO A 159 -14.78 -7.00 -13.28
CA PRO A 159 -14.46 -8.24 -14.00
C PRO A 159 -12.97 -8.41 -14.35
N HIS A 160 -12.20 -7.32 -14.33
CA HIS A 160 -10.89 -7.23 -14.98
C HIS A 160 -9.70 -7.71 -14.15
N HIS A 161 -9.86 -7.95 -12.86
CA HIS A 161 -8.79 -8.41 -11.97
C HIS A 161 -9.21 -9.66 -11.18
N ARG A 162 -8.23 -10.29 -10.53
CA ARG A 162 -8.41 -11.37 -9.55
C ARG A 162 -7.68 -11.02 -8.27
N ALA A 163 -8.21 -11.53 -7.17
CA ALA A 163 -7.59 -11.45 -5.86
C ALA A 163 -7.33 -12.86 -5.31
N HIS A 164 -6.28 -13.02 -4.51
CA HIS A 164 -6.03 -14.23 -3.74
C HIS A 164 -5.38 -13.87 -2.41
N GLY A 165 -5.77 -14.56 -1.35
CA GLY A 165 -5.13 -14.44 -0.04
C GLY A 165 -4.17 -15.60 0.19
N ARG A 166 -2.92 -15.30 0.53
CA ARG A 166 -1.94 -16.30 0.96
C ARG A 166 -1.03 -15.72 2.04
N ASP A 167 -0.80 -16.48 3.10
CA ASP A 167 0.12 -16.13 4.19
C ASP A 167 -0.11 -14.74 4.80
N GLY A 168 -1.37 -14.30 4.86
CA GLY A 168 -1.75 -12.98 5.37
C GLY A 168 -1.64 -11.82 4.38
N ILE A 169 -1.24 -12.08 3.13
CA ILE A 169 -1.08 -11.11 2.04
C ILE A 169 -2.22 -11.27 1.03
N ILE A 170 -2.81 -10.16 0.60
CA ILE A 170 -3.75 -10.09 -0.51
C ILE A 170 -2.98 -9.75 -1.79
N TYR A 171 -3.05 -10.62 -2.79
CA TYR A 171 -2.45 -10.44 -4.11
C TYR A 171 -3.52 -10.03 -5.11
N VAL A 172 -3.31 -8.94 -5.86
CA VAL A 172 -4.28 -8.47 -6.87
C VAL A 172 -3.60 -8.20 -8.21
N SER A 173 -4.06 -8.91 -9.24
CA SER A 173 -3.49 -8.88 -10.60
C SER A 173 -4.60 -8.80 -11.64
N PRO A 174 -4.35 -8.16 -12.80
CA PRO A 174 -5.27 -8.21 -13.95
C PRO A 174 -5.53 -9.65 -14.43
N VAL A 175 -6.72 -9.85 -14.97
CA VAL A 175 -7.11 -11.04 -15.75
C VAL A 175 -6.63 -10.79 -17.17
N HIS A 176 -5.43 -11.25 -17.51
CA HIS A 176 -5.10 -11.39 -18.91
C HIS A 176 -5.91 -12.57 -19.47
N VAL A 177 -6.47 -12.40 -20.67
CA VAL A 177 -7.41 -13.34 -21.33
C VAL A 177 -6.82 -14.74 -21.50
N ASP A 178 -5.50 -14.87 -21.37
CA ASP A 178 -4.76 -16.12 -21.49
C ASP A 178 -4.66 -16.94 -20.19
N GLY A 179 -5.02 -16.38 -19.02
CA GLY A 179 -4.88 -17.04 -17.72
C GLY A 179 -3.43 -17.39 -17.32
N THR A 180 -2.44 -17.01 -18.14
CA THR A 180 -1.04 -17.43 -17.99
C THR A 180 -0.36 -16.66 -16.86
N GLY A 181 -0.64 -15.36 -16.73
CA GLY A 181 0.03 -14.51 -15.72
C GLY A 181 -0.21 -14.95 -14.28
N TRP A 182 -1.44 -15.41 -13.97
CA TRP A 182 -1.80 -15.89 -12.64
C TRP A 182 -1.21 -17.27 -12.32
N ASN A 183 -1.30 -18.19 -13.27
CA ASN A 183 -0.75 -19.54 -13.14
C ASN A 183 0.77 -19.50 -13.07
N TRP A 184 1.41 -18.69 -13.91
CA TRP A 184 2.85 -18.42 -13.89
C TRP A 184 3.28 -17.85 -12.54
N PHE A 185 2.58 -16.84 -12.01
CA PHE A 185 2.91 -16.28 -10.69
C PHE A 185 2.84 -17.37 -9.60
N ASN A 186 1.77 -18.15 -9.58
CA ASN A 186 1.63 -19.24 -8.62
C ASN A 186 2.73 -20.29 -8.75
N GLU A 187 3.15 -20.62 -9.98
CA GLU A 187 4.23 -21.55 -10.25
C GLU A 187 5.59 -21.01 -9.79
N GLN A 188 5.89 -19.74 -10.06
CA GLN A 188 7.14 -19.10 -9.64
C GLN A 188 7.23 -18.98 -8.11
N VAL A 189 6.17 -18.54 -7.43
CA VAL A 189 6.17 -18.43 -5.96
C VAL A 189 6.20 -19.80 -5.28
N ARG A 190 5.69 -20.86 -5.93
CA ARG A 190 5.84 -22.22 -5.39
C ARG A 190 7.27 -22.75 -5.52
N ARG A 191 8.00 -22.34 -6.58
CA ARG A 191 9.37 -22.82 -6.85
C ARG A 191 10.44 -22.00 -6.16
N PHE A 192 10.22 -20.71 -5.99
CA PHE A 192 11.18 -19.84 -5.34
C PHE A 192 11.11 -20.01 -3.83
N ASN A 193 12.27 -20.23 -3.21
CA ASN A 193 12.40 -20.27 -1.76
C ASN A 193 13.29 -19.11 -1.34
N SER A 194 12.67 -17.99 -0.99
CA SER A 194 13.39 -16.76 -0.61
C SER A 194 14.30 -16.94 0.60
N ARG A 195 14.07 -17.94 1.46
CA ARG A 195 14.98 -18.25 2.58
C ARG A 195 16.37 -18.66 2.10
N ASN A 196 16.51 -19.17 0.87
CA ASN A 196 17.83 -19.45 0.32
C ASN A 196 18.66 -18.18 0.14
N LEU A 197 18.04 -17.00 -0.05
CA LEU A 197 18.77 -15.72 -0.14
C LEU A 197 19.49 -15.39 1.17
N VAL A 198 18.95 -15.81 2.32
CA VAL A 198 19.55 -15.59 3.64
C VAL A 198 20.88 -16.32 3.79
N LYS A 199 21.07 -17.45 3.08
CA LYS A 199 22.35 -18.17 3.08
C LYS A 199 23.48 -17.35 2.46
N TRP A 200 23.15 -16.53 1.46
CA TRP A 200 24.10 -15.65 0.77
C TRP A 200 24.20 -14.29 1.47
N PHE A 201 23.08 -13.77 1.96
CA PHE A 201 22.96 -12.45 2.56
C PHE A 201 22.16 -12.52 3.87
N PRO A 202 22.80 -12.81 5.01
CA PRO A 202 22.12 -13.02 6.29
C PRO A 202 21.26 -11.84 6.77
N ALA A 203 21.64 -10.61 6.43
CA ALA A 203 20.87 -9.39 6.74
C ALA A 203 19.44 -9.40 6.17
N LEU A 204 19.15 -10.24 5.17
CA LEU A 204 17.81 -10.38 4.62
C LEU A 204 16.84 -11.13 5.54
N ALA A 205 17.33 -11.78 6.60
CA ALA A 205 16.50 -12.40 7.63
C ALA A 205 15.86 -11.39 8.58
N ASP A 206 16.46 -10.20 8.71
CA ASP A 206 15.93 -9.15 9.56
C ASP A 206 14.57 -8.68 9.04
N LYS A 207 13.74 -8.19 9.96
CA LYS A 207 12.40 -7.71 9.63
C LYS A 207 12.41 -6.26 9.17
N GLY A 208 11.51 -5.96 8.25
CA GLY A 208 11.37 -4.70 7.58
C GLY A 208 9.92 -4.26 7.42
N THR A 209 9.75 -3.04 6.93
CA THR A 209 8.44 -2.50 6.56
C THR A 209 8.59 -1.70 5.27
N VAL A 210 7.70 -1.97 4.31
CA VAL A 210 7.59 -1.25 3.04
C VAL A 210 6.14 -0.92 2.83
N ILE A 211 5.84 0.37 2.67
CA ILE A 211 4.53 0.86 2.28
C ILE A 211 4.76 1.74 1.06
N SER A 212 4.14 1.39 -0.06
CA SER A 212 4.28 2.12 -1.31
C SER A 212 2.90 2.34 -1.95
N ASP A 213 2.59 3.60 -2.21
CA ASP A 213 1.35 4.07 -2.83
C ASP A 213 1.59 4.53 -4.27
N GLY A 214 2.41 3.77 -5.00
CA GLY A 214 2.79 4.07 -6.38
C GLY A 214 4.16 4.73 -6.54
N ARG A 215 5.02 4.70 -5.50
CA ARG A 215 6.45 4.96 -5.69
C ARG A 215 7.01 3.92 -6.65
N ASP A 216 7.96 4.35 -7.48
CA ASP A 216 8.57 3.48 -8.47
C ASP A 216 9.21 2.24 -7.83
N LEU A 217 9.09 1.08 -8.49
CA LEU A 217 9.62 -0.19 -8.01
C LEU A 217 11.14 -0.09 -7.82
N GLY A 218 11.86 0.52 -8.76
CA GLY A 218 13.30 0.78 -8.63
C GLY A 218 13.65 1.52 -7.34
N SER A 219 12.98 2.66 -7.07
CA SER A 219 13.22 3.43 -5.84
C SER A 219 12.85 2.68 -4.56
N ASN A 220 11.87 1.77 -4.60
CA ASN A 220 11.59 0.88 -3.47
C ASN A 220 12.70 -0.16 -3.27
N LEU A 221 13.26 -0.72 -4.35
CA LEU A 221 14.41 -1.62 -4.26
C LEU A 221 15.66 -0.91 -3.74
N GLU A 222 15.92 0.34 -4.17
CA GLU A 222 17.01 1.16 -3.63
C GLU A 222 16.84 1.41 -2.13
N PHE A 223 15.62 1.73 -1.69
CA PHE A 223 15.30 1.89 -0.27
C PHE A 223 15.59 0.61 0.52
N ILE A 224 15.17 -0.55 0.01
CA ILE A 224 15.43 -1.84 0.65
C ILE A 224 16.93 -2.09 0.69
N ALA A 225 17.64 -1.95 -0.43
CA ALA A 225 19.09 -2.16 -0.54
C ALA A 225 19.86 -1.33 0.50
N TRP A 226 19.48 -0.06 0.66
CA TRP A 226 20.04 0.82 1.68
C TRP A 226 19.77 0.35 3.11
N LYS A 227 18.54 -0.11 3.40
CA LYS A 227 18.14 -0.62 4.72
C LYS A 227 18.89 -1.88 5.11
N VAL A 228 19.00 -2.85 4.20
CA VAL A 228 19.64 -4.15 4.49
C VAL A 228 21.15 -4.15 4.24
N LYS A 229 21.69 -3.08 3.64
CA LYS A 229 23.09 -2.99 3.20
C LYS A 229 23.51 -4.11 2.25
N VAL A 230 22.55 -4.59 1.44
CA VAL A 230 22.78 -5.58 0.37
C VAL A 230 22.47 -4.87 -0.94
N PRO A 231 23.45 -4.67 -1.83
CA PRO A 231 23.20 -4.06 -3.12
C PRO A 231 22.15 -4.85 -3.92
N ILE A 232 21.22 -4.16 -4.55
CA ILE A 232 20.24 -4.75 -5.48
C ILE A 232 20.46 -4.07 -6.82
N ARG A 233 20.75 -4.84 -7.86
CA ARG A 233 21.06 -4.36 -9.22
C ARG A 233 20.00 -4.83 -10.21
N TRP A 234 19.78 -4.07 -11.28
CA TRP A 234 18.91 -4.43 -12.39
C TRP A 234 19.41 -3.77 -13.68
N ASP A 235 19.20 -4.45 -14.80
CA ASP A 235 19.80 -4.05 -16.09
C ASP A 235 19.00 -2.95 -16.82
N HIS A 236 17.76 -2.69 -16.42
CA HIS A 236 16.86 -1.78 -17.13
C HIS A 236 16.07 -0.88 -16.18
N PRO A 237 15.72 0.36 -16.58
CA PRO A 237 14.87 1.23 -15.76
C PRO A 237 13.53 0.55 -15.43
N LEU A 238 13.34 0.19 -14.16
CA LEU A 238 12.11 -0.37 -13.66
C LEU A 238 11.14 0.77 -13.35
N LYS A 239 10.55 1.39 -14.39
CA LYS A 239 9.55 2.46 -14.28
C LYS A 239 8.14 1.88 -14.10
N MET A 240 7.90 1.31 -12.93
CA MET A 240 6.63 0.66 -12.61
C MET A 240 6.16 1.06 -11.21
N PRO A 241 4.95 1.63 -11.05
CA PRO A 241 4.44 1.97 -9.73
C PRO A 241 4.26 0.71 -8.88
N LEU A 242 4.78 0.74 -7.66
CA LEU A 242 4.56 -0.32 -6.69
C LEU A 242 3.44 0.07 -5.73
N TYR A 243 2.42 -0.78 -5.63
CA TYR A 243 1.31 -0.64 -4.69
C TYR A 243 1.36 -1.80 -3.69
N CYS A 244 1.87 -1.55 -2.48
CA CYS A 244 1.96 -2.60 -1.47
C CYS A 244 2.04 -2.05 -0.04
N SER A 245 1.78 -2.93 0.93
CA SER A 245 2.06 -2.69 2.33
C SER A 245 2.51 -4.00 2.97
N PHE A 246 3.77 -4.08 3.37
CA PHE A 246 4.36 -5.14 4.17
C PHE A 246 4.85 -4.56 5.50
N LYS A 247 4.51 -5.21 6.61
CA LYS A 247 4.83 -4.74 7.97
C LYS A 247 5.44 -5.88 8.78
N ASP A 248 6.58 -5.59 9.40
CA ASP A 248 7.30 -6.53 10.27
C ASP A 248 7.60 -7.90 9.62
N ARG A 249 7.95 -7.90 8.32
CA ARG A 249 8.27 -9.11 7.55
C ARG A 249 9.75 -9.23 7.25
N PRO A 250 10.31 -10.46 7.17
CA PRO A 250 11.67 -10.66 6.72
C PRO A 250 11.91 -9.99 5.36
N TRP A 251 13.04 -9.31 5.20
CA TRP A 251 13.35 -8.62 3.95
C TRP A 251 13.38 -9.55 2.74
N HIS A 252 13.83 -10.80 2.92
CA HIS A 252 13.80 -11.78 1.82
C HIS A 252 12.36 -12.04 1.30
N GLU A 253 11.34 -12.07 2.17
CA GLU A 253 9.94 -12.23 1.77
C GLU A 253 9.42 -10.96 1.10
N ILE A 254 9.76 -9.79 1.63
CA ILE A 254 9.34 -8.51 1.04
C ILE A 254 9.87 -8.38 -0.39
N ILE A 255 11.17 -8.66 -0.59
CA ILE A 255 11.80 -8.59 -1.92
C ILE A 255 11.20 -9.64 -2.86
N GLU A 256 11.01 -10.87 -2.39
CA GLU A 256 10.37 -11.94 -3.17
C GLU A 256 8.99 -11.50 -3.68
N ASN A 257 8.13 -10.99 -2.79
CA ASN A 257 6.80 -10.55 -3.16
C ASN A 257 6.87 -9.37 -4.13
N ILE A 258 7.73 -8.37 -3.91
CA ILE A 258 7.86 -7.22 -4.81
C ILE A 258 8.37 -7.63 -6.19
N VAL A 259 9.40 -8.48 -6.26
CA VAL A 259 10.09 -8.81 -7.52
C VAL A 259 9.30 -9.85 -8.31
N LEU A 260 8.98 -11.00 -7.69
CA LEU A 260 8.36 -12.12 -8.41
C LEU A 260 6.91 -11.84 -8.81
N PHE A 261 6.13 -11.19 -7.95
CA PHE A 261 4.75 -10.84 -8.27
C PHE A 261 4.64 -9.89 -9.47
N ASN A 262 5.66 -9.06 -9.65
CA ASN A 262 5.76 -8.15 -10.78
C ASN A 262 6.39 -8.77 -12.04
N GLY A 263 6.56 -10.10 -12.07
CA GLY A 263 7.04 -10.80 -13.26
C GLY A 263 8.54 -10.70 -13.49
N LEU A 264 9.32 -10.40 -12.44
CA LEU A 264 10.77 -10.27 -12.51
C LEU A 264 11.43 -11.51 -11.88
N GLY A 265 12.68 -11.79 -12.26
CA GLY A 265 13.50 -12.81 -11.63
C GLY A 265 14.41 -12.23 -10.55
N LEU A 266 14.80 -13.06 -9.58
CA LEU A 266 15.70 -12.67 -8.50
C LEU A 266 16.80 -13.71 -8.32
N GLN A 267 18.06 -13.28 -8.39
CA GLN A 267 19.23 -14.16 -8.28
C GLN A 267 20.28 -13.57 -7.33
N PRO A 268 20.96 -14.40 -6.51
CA PRO A 268 22.16 -13.96 -5.80
C PRO A 268 23.32 -13.80 -6.78
N GLY A 269 24.00 -12.66 -6.72
CA GLY A 269 25.25 -12.38 -7.42
C GLY A 269 26.42 -12.20 -6.45
N PRO A 270 27.65 -12.02 -6.96
CA PRO A 270 28.85 -11.92 -6.13
C PRO A 270 28.87 -10.69 -5.21
N GLU A 271 28.20 -9.60 -5.60
CA GLU A 271 28.23 -8.31 -4.88
C GLU A 271 26.85 -7.91 -4.31
N GLY A 272 25.84 -8.78 -4.41
CA GLY A 272 24.47 -8.47 -4.00
C GLY A 272 23.43 -9.24 -4.80
N LEU A 273 22.18 -8.78 -4.73
CA LEU A 273 21.08 -9.36 -5.50
C LEU A 273 21.03 -8.75 -6.91
N VAL A 274 20.69 -9.58 -7.89
CA VAL A 274 20.43 -9.16 -9.26
C VAL A 274 18.97 -9.44 -9.60
N VAL A 275 18.25 -8.40 -9.98
CA VAL A 275 16.89 -8.47 -10.51
C VAL A 275 16.99 -8.54 -12.03
N VAL A 276 16.52 -9.64 -12.58
CA VAL A 276 16.56 -9.93 -14.02
C VAL A 276 15.17 -9.85 -14.62
N LYS A 277 15.10 -9.67 -15.94
CA LYS A 277 13.83 -9.80 -16.66
C LYS A 277 13.29 -11.21 -16.46
N GLY A 278 12.04 -11.34 -15.98
CA GLY A 278 11.39 -12.64 -15.87
C GLY A 278 11.12 -13.23 -17.26
N SER A 279 11.31 -14.53 -17.41
CA SER A 279 10.86 -15.30 -18.56
C SER A 279 9.34 -15.46 -18.46
N ARG A 280 8.59 -14.59 -19.16
CA ARG A 280 7.19 -14.86 -19.52
C ARG A 280 7.15 -15.82 -20.70
#